data_AF-A0A952WF66-F1
#
_entry.id   AF-A0A952WF66-F1
#
_cell.length_a   1.000
_cell.length_b   1.000
_cell.length_c   1.000
_cell.angle_alpha   90.00
_cell.angle_beta   90.00
_cell.angle_gamma   90.00
#
_symmetry.space_group_name_H-M   'P 1'
#
loop_
_entity.id
_entity.type
_entity.pdbx_description
1 polymer ?
#
loop_
_entity_poly.entity_id
_entity_poly.type
_entity_poly.pdbx_seq_one_letter_code
_entity_poly.pdbx_strand_id
1 'polypeptide(L)'
;MPQRGSPIPSLILRYVPFAAAAAAACVSASCGVFGGGLTRGTSLASAETGYVLNMTPRYQAYLSADINTADFFLSDLPADAFADGADLSQFSGSLVQIHMFLAPKAGSTPIEFSATSATVRQIVFANGQMGMYSGGGFLLPSGTAGDSTFGGTIHSASMRLTGRTPGFADKLGPAEFASGLSVPKDVSRAKRMSLLVERAYAQMPIRILPKILGQDQQDAINEIRGELGEDTSESTPDSMIEKPTQANPGTAPAPSPKPNTGPY
;
A
#
# COMPACT_ATOMS: atom_id res chain seq x y z
N MET A 1 -42.15 -49.89 -43.07
CA MET A 1 -43.60 -49.53 -43.22
C MET A 1 -44.42 -50.75 -42.80
N PRO A 2 -45.59 -50.68 -42.10
CA PRO A 2 -46.41 -49.55 -41.61
C PRO A 2 -46.67 -49.60 -40.06
N GLN A 3 -46.80 -48.47 -39.33
CA GLN A 3 -47.98 -47.70 -38.85
C GLN A 3 -48.72 -48.13 -37.53
N ARG A 4 -49.11 -47.08 -36.77
CA ARG A 4 -50.14 -46.91 -35.70
C ARG A 4 -49.75 -47.27 -34.26
N GLY A 5 -50.03 -46.46 -33.24
CA GLY A 5 -50.78 -45.20 -33.14
C GLY A 5 -50.69 -44.59 -31.73
N SER A 6 -50.90 -43.28 -31.64
CA SER A 6 -51.01 -42.48 -30.41
C SER A 6 -52.44 -42.48 -29.84
N PRO A 7 -52.61 -42.07 -28.56
CA PRO A 7 -53.44 -40.88 -28.33
C PRO A 7 -52.90 -39.91 -27.25
N ILE A 8 -53.16 -38.61 -27.50
CA ILE A 8 -53.10 -37.43 -26.61
C ILE A 8 -54.52 -37.24 -26.03
N PRO A 9 -54.75 -36.85 -24.75
CA PRO A 9 -54.96 -35.43 -24.35
C PRO A 9 -54.44 -35.11 -22.91
N SER A 10 -54.27 -33.87 -22.42
CA SER A 10 -55.32 -32.86 -22.26
C SER A 10 -54.72 -31.52 -21.77
N LEU A 11 -55.12 -30.44 -22.45
CA LEU A 11 -54.96 -29.04 -22.11
C LEU A 11 -55.84 -28.68 -20.90
N ILE A 12 -55.33 -27.92 -19.92
CA ILE A 12 -56.18 -27.06 -19.06
C ILE A 12 -55.58 -25.66 -19.01
N LEU A 13 -56.18 -24.80 -19.83
CA LEU A 13 -56.03 -23.35 -19.85
C LEU A 13 -57.02 -22.77 -18.83
N ARG A 14 -56.55 -22.02 -17.84
CA ARG A 14 -57.41 -21.16 -17.01
C ARG A 14 -56.89 -19.74 -17.00
N TYR A 15 -57.69 -18.86 -17.60
CA TYR A 15 -57.59 -17.41 -17.59
C TYR A 15 -58.54 -16.89 -16.49
N VAL A 16 -58.09 -15.98 -15.63
CA VAL A 16 -58.96 -15.10 -14.83
C VAL A 16 -58.28 -13.72 -14.70
N PRO A 17 -59.00 -12.58 -14.83
CA PRO A 17 -58.43 -11.27 -15.14
C PRO A 17 -58.30 -10.30 -13.94
N PHE A 18 -57.48 -9.26 -14.16
CA PHE A 18 -57.53 -7.86 -13.69
C PHE A 18 -58.14 -7.50 -12.32
N ALA A 19 -57.32 -6.89 -11.44
CA ALA A 19 -57.64 -5.64 -10.73
C ALA A 19 -56.38 -5.01 -10.11
N ALA A 20 -56.25 -3.69 -10.24
CA ALA A 20 -55.19 -2.85 -9.72
C ALA A 20 -55.46 -2.38 -8.27
N ALA A 21 -54.40 -2.14 -7.48
CA ALA A 21 -54.15 -0.91 -6.71
C ALA A 21 -53.22 -1.15 -5.49
N ALA A 22 -52.14 -0.34 -5.45
CA ALA A 22 -51.47 0.28 -4.30
C ALA A 22 -51.18 -0.54 -3.01
N ALA A 23 -49.90 -0.64 -2.64
CA ALA A 23 -49.36 -0.05 -1.40
C ALA A 23 -47.85 -0.31 -1.28
N ALA A 24 -47.17 0.62 -0.61
CA ALA A 24 -45.74 0.74 -0.47
C ALA A 24 -45.06 -0.43 0.29
N ALA A 25 -43.86 -0.78 -0.16
CA ALA A 25 -42.83 -1.33 0.72
C ALA A 25 -41.46 -0.90 0.23
N CYS A 26 -40.74 -0.21 1.12
CA CYS A 26 -39.39 0.27 0.95
C CYS A 26 -38.44 -0.86 0.53
N VAL A 27 -37.87 -0.75 -0.67
CA VAL A 27 -36.54 -1.30 -0.92
C VAL A 27 -35.73 -0.12 -1.41
N SER A 28 -35.05 0.53 -0.46
CA SER A 28 -33.84 1.28 -0.73
C SER A 28 -32.84 0.31 -1.36
N ALA A 29 -33.00 0.06 -2.65
CA ALA A 29 -31.91 -0.38 -3.49
C ALA A 29 -30.93 0.79 -3.48
N SER A 30 -30.00 0.73 -2.53
CA SER A 30 -28.76 1.47 -2.59
C SER A 30 -28.06 1.02 -3.87
N CYS A 31 -28.45 1.61 -4.99
CA CYS A 31 -27.52 1.90 -6.06
C CYS A 31 -26.46 2.82 -5.44
N GLY A 32 -25.51 2.21 -4.74
CA GLY A 32 -24.17 2.75 -4.64
C GLY A 32 -23.65 2.76 -6.07
N VAL A 33 -24.03 3.80 -6.81
CA VAL A 33 -23.35 4.22 -8.03
C VAL A 33 -21.91 4.37 -7.58
N PHE A 34 -21.10 3.36 -7.90
CA PHE A 34 -19.66 3.46 -7.85
C PHE A 34 -19.32 4.70 -8.65
N GLY A 35 -19.05 5.81 -7.95
CA GLY A 35 -18.38 6.98 -8.48
C GLY A 35 -16.97 6.55 -8.87
N GLY A 36 -16.89 5.78 -9.95
CA GLY A 36 -15.66 5.33 -10.56
C GLY A 36 -15.06 6.53 -11.27
N GLY A 37 -14.19 7.26 -10.56
CA GLY A 37 -13.27 8.14 -11.24
C GLY A 37 -12.50 7.32 -12.28
N LEU A 38 -12.55 7.79 -13.52
CA LEU A 38 -11.93 7.13 -14.67
C LEU A 38 -10.42 7.39 -14.63
N THR A 39 -9.70 6.60 -13.84
CA THR A 39 -8.23 6.56 -13.89
C THR A 39 -7.81 5.90 -15.20
N ARG A 40 -7.14 6.67 -16.06
CA ARG A 40 -6.49 6.14 -17.27
C ARG A 40 -5.29 5.33 -16.78
N GLY A 41 -5.22 4.06 -17.18
CA GLY A 41 -4.37 3.03 -16.59
C GLY A 41 -2.95 3.48 -16.18
N THR A 42 -2.43 2.84 -15.14
CA THR A 42 -1.08 3.09 -14.62
C THR A 42 -0.08 2.23 -15.37
N SER A 43 1.01 2.82 -15.83
CA SER A 43 2.12 2.10 -16.48
C SER A 43 3.45 2.37 -15.78
N LEU A 44 4.27 1.32 -15.71
CA LEU A 44 5.65 1.39 -15.27
C LEU A 44 6.50 0.77 -16.39
N ALA A 45 7.22 1.61 -17.12
CA ALA A 45 7.99 1.22 -18.29
C ALA A 45 9.50 1.23 -17.97
N SER A 46 10.19 0.13 -18.26
CA SER A 46 11.64 0.05 -18.14
C SER A 46 12.33 0.96 -19.15
N ALA A 47 13.31 1.74 -18.69
CA ALA A 47 14.15 2.56 -19.56
C ALA A 47 15.25 1.74 -20.27
N GLU A 48 15.59 0.56 -19.74
CA GLU A 48 16.72 -0.25 -20.22
C GLU A 48 16.28 -1.50 -20.99
N THR A 49 15.25 -2.19 -20.50
CA THR A 49 14.86 -3.52 -20.99
C THR A 49 13.69 -3.50 -21.96
N GLY A 50 12.92 -2.40 -22.00
CA GLY A 50 11.68 -2.30 -22.77
C GLY A 50 10.48 -3.05 -22.17
N TYR A 51 10.63 -3.70 -21.01
CA TYR A 51 9.48 -4.28 -20.30
C TYR A 51 8.53 -3.19 -19.80
N VAL A 52 7.22 -3.42 -19.95
CA VAL A 52 6.18 -2.52 -19.44
C VAL A 52 5.25 -3.30 -18.53
N LEU A 53 5.09 -2.82 -17.30
CA LEU A 53 4.11 -3.30 -16.35
C LEU A 53 2.89 -2.37 -16.41
N ASN A 54 1.77 -2.89 -16.90
CA ASN A 54 0.49 -2.18 -16.90
C ASN A 54 -0.36 -2.68 -15.73
N MET A 55 -0.90 -1.76 -14.94
CA MET A 55 -1.88 -2.05 -13.90
C MET A 55 -3.20 -1.34 -14.21
N THR A 56 -4.31 -2.05 -14.01
CA THR A 56 -5.66 -1.47 -14.10
C THR A 56 -6.25 -1.44 -12.70
N PRO A 57 -6.25 -0.28 -12.01
CA PRO A 57 -6.63 -0.22 -10.61
C PRO A 57 -8.12 -0.51 -10.43
N ARG A 58 -8.42 -1.55 -9.64
CA ARG A 58 -9.77 -1.95 -9.21
C ARG A 58 -10.21 -1.18 -7.97
N TYR A 59 -9.25 -0.92 -7.09
CA TYR A 59 -9.45 -0.17 -5.85
C TYR A 59 -8.67 1.12 -5.91
N GLN A 60 -9.36 2.20 -5.62
CA GLN A 60 -8.80 3.54 -5.62
C GLN A 60 -9.39 4.29 -4.42
N ALA A 61 -8.54 5.02 -3.71
CA ALA A 61 -8.94 5.92 -2.65
C ALA A 61 -7.85 6.97 -2.45
N TYR A 62 -8.27 8.17 -2.07
CA TYR A 62 -7.32 9.18 -1.63
C TYR A 62 -7.71 9.71 -0.24
N LEU A 63 -6.71 10.17 0.49
CA LEU A 63 -6.84 10.94 1.71
C LEU A 63 -6.05 12.25 1.57
N SER A 64 -6.52 13.30 2.22
CA SER A 64 -5.79 14.58 2.30
C SER A 64 -5.67 14.99 3.76
N ALA A 65 -4.49 15.44 4.15
CA ALA A 65 -4.25 16.01 5.48
C ALA A 65 -4.62 17.49 5.51
N ASP A 66 -4.31 18.20 4.41
CA ASP A 66 -4.61 19.61 4.19
C ASP A 66 -4.80 19.88 2.68
N ILE A 67 -4.89 21.16 2.29
CA ILE A 67 -5.05 21.58 0.88
C ILE A 67 -3.81 21.28 0.01
N ASN A 68 -2.69 20.98 0.65
CA ASN A 68 -1.37 20.88 0.06
C ASN A 68 -0.80 19.45 0.13
N THR A 69 -1.45 18.54 0.83
CA THR A 69 -0.93 17.19 1.07
C THR A 69 -2.02 16.18 0.79
N ALA A 70 -1.77 15.29 -0.16
CA ALA A 70 -2.68 14.21 -0.49
C ALA A 70 -1.92 12.91 -0.78
N ASP A 71 -2.45 11.81 -0.25
CA ASP A 71 -2.03 10.46 -0.58
C ASP A 71 -3.08 9.80 -1.45
N PHE A 72 -2.67 9.34 -2.62
CA PHE A 72 -3.49 8.51 -3.50
C PHE A 72 -3.03 7.06 -3.39
N PHE A 73 -3.99 6.16 -3.28
CA PHE A 73 -3.78 4.72 -3.25
C PHE A 73 -4.53 4.07 -4.40
N LEU A 74 -3.82 3.28 -5.20
CA LEU A 74 -4.35 2.54 -6.35
C LEU A 74 -3.94 1.08 -6.25
N SER A 75 -4.83 0.15 -6.51
CA SER A 75 -4.49 -1.27 -6.51
C SER A 75 -5.40 -2.09 -7.41
N ASP A 76 -4.85 -3.14 -8.01
CA ASP A 76 -5.58 -4.19 -8.73
C ASP A 76 -5.70 -5.51 -7.94
N LEU A 77 -5.18 -5.55 -6.70
CA LEU A 77 -5.28 -6.70 -5.80
C LEU A 77 -6.74 -7.03 -5.49
N PRO A 78 -7.09 -8.30 -5.24
CA PRO A 78 -8.45 -8.69 -4.83
C PRO A 78 -8.82 -8.14 -3.45
N ALA A 79 -10.12 -8.05 -3.16
CA ALA A 79 -10.65 -7.56 -1.88
C ALA A 79 -10.02 -8.27 -0.65
N ASP A 80 -9.79 -9.58 -0.79
CA ASP A 80 -9.27 -10.45 0.28
C ASP A 80 -7.85 -10.04 0.73
N ALA A 81 -7.07 -9.38 -0.15
CA ALA A 81 -5.74 -8.88 0.19
C ALA A 81 -5.79 -7.73 1.22
N PHE A 82 -6.93 -7.05 1.35
CA PHE A 82 -7.12 -5.95 2.30
C PHE A 82 -7.62 -6.42 3.67
N ALA A 83 -7.86 -7.73 3.86
CA ALA A 83 -8.23 -8.26 5.16
C ALA A 83 -7.05 -8.16 6.17
N ASP A 84 -7.40 -8.00 7.45
CA ASP A 84 -6.42 -8.01 8.52
C ASP A 84 -5.79 -9.41 8.64
N GLY A 85 -4.46 -9.46 8.69
CA GLY A 85 -3.71 -10.73 8.74
C GLY A 85 -3.67 -11.52 7.44
N ALA A 86 -4.19 -10.99 6.33
CA ALA A 86 -4.08 -11.65 5.02
C ALA A 86 -2.62 -11.96 4.66
N ASP A 87 -2.38 -13.17 4.16
CA ASP A 87 -1.07 -13.61 3.67
C ASP A 87 -0.83 -13.04 2.27
N LEU A 88 0.05 -12.03 2.20
CA LEU A 88 0.36 -11.31 0.97
C LEU A 88 1.02 -12.21 -0.10
N SER A 89 1.56 -13.36 0.31
CA SER A 89 2.22 -14.27 -0.60
C SER A 89 1.25 -14.94 -1.59
N GLN A 90 -0.04 -14.99 -1.25
CA GLN A 90 -1.08 -15.65 -2.05
C GLN A 90 -1.62 -14.76 -3.19
N PHE A 91 -1.27 -13.47 -3.19
CA PHE A 91 -1.81 -12.52 -4.14
C PHE A 91 -0.79 -12.14 -5.22
N SER A 92 -1.30 -11.73 -6.38
CA SER A 92 -0.52 -11.15 -7.46
C SER A 92 -1.21 -9.91 -7.98
N GLY A 93 -0.43 -8.87 -8.28
CA GLY A 93 -0.94 -7.55 -8.64
C GLY A 93 0.02 -6.45 -8.24
N SER A 94 -0.50 -5.25 -8.07
CA SER A 94 0.22 -4.04 -7.74
C SER A 94 -0.56 -3.16 -6.76
N LEU A 95 0.20 -2.46 -5.93
CA LEU A 95 -0.29 -1.44 -5.01
C LEU A 95 0.59 -0.21 -5.20
N VAL A 96 -0.02 0.91 -5.56
CA VAL A 96 0.65 2.18 -5.77
C VAL A 96 0.20 3.17 -4.71
N GLN A 97 1.17 3.76 -4.01
CA GLN A 97 1.00 4.94 -3.18
C GLN A 97 1.66 6.13 -3.89
N ILE A 98 0.90 7.20 -4.07
CA ILE A 98 1.39 8.48 -4.59
C ILE A 98 1.19 9.49 -3.48
N HIS A 99 2.29 9.97 -2.93
CA HIS A 99 2.25 11.04 -1.94
C HIS A 99 2.59 12.36 -2.63
N MET A 100 1.59 13.24 -2.72
CA MET A 100 1.71 14.59 -3.27
C MET A 100 2.09 15.57 -2.16
N PHE A 101 3.09 16.39 -2.44
CA PHE A 101 3.47 17.54 -1.63
C PHE A 101 3.13 18.85 -2.39
N LEU A 102 2.53 19.85 -1.73
CA LEU A 102 2.33 21.22 -2.24
C LEU A 102 2.64 22.26 -1.14
N ALA A 103 3.02 23.51 -1.43
CA ALA A 103 3.02 24.20 -2.71
C ALA A 103 4.35 24.93 -2.98
N PRO A 104 4.86 24.93 -4.23
CA PRO A 104 5.78 25.96 -4.68
C PRO A 104 5.04 27.29 -4.81
N LYS A 105 5.66 28.36 -4.29
CA LYS A 105 5.18 29.74 -4.36
C LYS A 105 5.50 30.31 -5.76
N ALA A 106 4.60 31.13 -6.33
CA ALA A 106 4.74 31.64 -7.70
C ALA A 106 6.11 32.31 -7.95
N GLY A 107 6.86 31.82 -8.95
CA GLY A 107 8.13 32.40 -9.42
C GLY A 107 9.35 31.45 -9.53
N SER A 108 9.27 30.16 -9.18
CA SER A 108 10.49 29.32 -8.99
C SER A 108 10.54 27.94 -9.66
N THR A 109 9.67 27.58 -10.60
CA THR A 109 9.80 26.33 -11.37
C THR A 109 9.62 26.56 -12.88
N PRO A 110 10.68 26.42 -13.70
CA PRO A 110 10.62 26.67 -15.16
C PRO A 110 9.79 25.67 -15.98
N ILE A 111 9.23 24.62 -15.38
CA ILE A 111 8.55 23.52 -16.09
C ILE A 111 7.05 23.79 -16.23
N GLU A 112 6.35 24.08 -15.12
CA GLU A 112 4.94 24.51 -15.11
C GLU A 112 4.58 25.11 -13.74
N PHE A 113 3.73 26.14 -13.71
CA PHE A 113 3.30 26.81 -12.47
C PHE A 113 2.37 25.96 -11.58
N SER A 114 1.79 24.90 -12.12
CA SER A 114 0.85 24.01 -11.42
C SER A 114 1.49 22.68 -10.99
N ALA A 115 2.70 22.38 -11.45
CA ALA A 115 3.35 21.10 -11.22
C ALA A 115 3.76 20.94 -9.75
N THR A 116 3.45 19.79 -9.19
CA THR A 116 3.62 19.47 -7.78
C THR A 116 4.59 18.33 -7.63
N SER A 117 5.50 18.39 -6.66
CA SER A 117 6.40 17.27 -6.42
C SER A 117 5.61 16.14 -5.77
N ALA A 118 5.76 14.94 -6.32
CA ALA A 118 5.15 13.73 -5.78
C ALA A 118 6.20 12.63 -5.64
N THR A 119 6.11 11.87 -4.56
CA THR A 119 6.82 10.60 -4.43
C THR A 119 5.88 9.46 -4.79
N VAL A 120 6.35 8.54 -5.61
CA VAL A 120 5.58 7.37 -6.05
C VAL A 120 6.25 6.14 -5.46
N ARG A 121 5.45 5.26 -4.86
CA ARG A 121 5.85 3.93 -4.40
C ARG A 121 4.93 2.92 -5.04
N GLN A 122 5.47 1.98 -5.80
CA GLN A 122 4.73 0.88 -6.39
C GLN A 122 5.28 -0.44 -5.88
N ILE A 123 4.43 -1.20 -5.20
CA ILE A 123 4.72 -2.55 -4.75
C ILE A 123 4.10 -3.51 -5.76
N VAL A 124 4.92 -4.42 -6.28
CA VAL A 124 4.52 -5.48 -7.21
C VAL A 124 4.52 -6.80 -6.45
N PHE A 125 3.39 -7.51 -6.49
CA PHE A 125 3.19 -8.83 -5.91
C PHE A 125 3.19 -9.86 -7.05
N ALA A 126 4.06 -10.86 -6.96
CA ALA A 126 4.19 -11.90 -7.96
C ALA A 126 4.50 -13.25 -7.29
N ASN A 127 3.48 -14.11 -7.17
CA ASN A 127 3.62 -15.50 -6.71
C ASN A 127 4.45 -15.65 -5.41
N GLY A 128 4.08 -14.96 -4.34
CA GLY A 128 4.80 -15.03 -3.07
C GLY A 128 6.03 -14.12 -2.96
N GLN A 129 6.40 -13.44 -4.04
CA GLN A 129 7.52 -12.52 -4.07
C GLN A 129 7.01 -11.09 -4.20
N MET A 130 7.74 -10.15 -3.59
CA MET A 130 7.41 -8.74 -3.64
C MET A 130 8.62 -7.92 -4.04
N GLY A 131 8.38 -6.89 -4.84
CA GLY A 131 9.35 -5.87 -5.17
C GLY A 131 8.72 -4.49 -5.04
N MET A 132 9.44 -3.56 -4.42
CA MET A 132 9.01 -2.19 -4.24
C MET A 132 9.87 -1.26 -5.09
N TYR A 133 9.23 -0.62 -6.05
CA TYR A 133 9.79 0.47 -6.82
C TYR A 133 9.42 1.77 -6.13
N SER A 134 10.38 2.66 -5.96
CA SER A 134 10.16 3.99 -5.40
C SER A 134 10.88 5.04 -6.21
N GLY A 135 10.33 6.24 -6.20
CA GLY A 135 10.76 7.29 -7.09
C GLY A 135 10.05 8.61 -6.84
N GLY A 136 10.38 9.57 -7.70
CA GLY A 136 9.80 10.91 -7.66
C GLY A 136 9.42 11.38 -9.05
N GLY A 137 8.42 12.25 -9.11
CA GLY A 137 8.00 12.88 -10.35
C GLY A 137 7.19 14.14 -10.08
N PHE A 138 6.61 14.66 -11.16
CA PHE A 138 5.71 15.80 -11.12
C PHE A 138 4.28 15.32 -11.32
N LEU A 139 3.40 15.70 -10.39
CA LEU A 139 1.96 15.53 -10.49
C LEU A 139 1.35 16.85 -10.93
N LEU A 140 0.55 16.79 -11.99
CA LEU A 140 -0.28 17.87 -12.50
C LEU A 140 -1.69 17.68 -11.93
N PRO A 141 -2.04 18.31 -10.80
CA PRO A 141 -3.30 18.05 -10.12
C PRO A 141 -4.49 18.50 -10.95
N SER A 142 -5.60 17.79 -10.80
CA SER A 142 -6.92 18.19 -11.27
C SER A 142 -7.91 18.13 -10.12
N GLY A 143 -8.57 19.25 -9.85
CA GLY A 143 -9.39 19.46 -8.65
C GLY A 143 -8.58 19.99 -7.45
N THR A 144 -9.20 20.03 -6.28
CA THR A 144 -8.58 20.51 -5.04
C THR A 144 -8.48 19.38 -4.03
N ALA A 145 -7.35 19.27 -3.33
CA ALA A 145 -7.22 18.34 -2.23
C ALA A 145 -8.28 18.65 -1.15
N GLY A 146 -9.12 17.67 -0.85
CA GLY A 146 -10.21 17.80 0.10
C GLY A 146 -11.61 17.64 -0.50
N ASP A 147 -11.75 17.81 -1.82
CA ASP A 147 -13.02 17.66 -2.56
C ASP A 147 -13.53 16.20 -2.57
N SER A 148 -14.74 15.94 -3.08
CA SER A 148 -15.24 14.55 -3.16
C SER A 148 -14.39 13.65 -4.08
N THR A 149 -13.73 14.25 -5.07
CA THR A 149 -12.81 13.60 -6.00
C THR A 149 -11.58 14.47 -6.19
N PHE A 150 -10.41 13.86 -6.21
CA PHE A 150 -9.15 14.54 -6.52
C PHE A 150 -8.33 13.67 -7.47
N GLY A 151 -7.62 14.31 -8.39
CA GLY A 151 -6.93 13.60 -9.45
C GLY A 151 -5.75 14.39 -9.98
N GLY A 152 -5.28 13.99 -11.14
CA GLY A 152 -4.17 14.64 -11.81
C GLY A 152 -3.44 13.69 -12.74
N THR A 153 -2.36 14.15 -13.35
CA THR A 153 -1.55 13.32 -14.23
C THR A 153 -0.10 13.33 -13.77
N ILE A 154 0.49 12.15 -13.66
CA ILE A 154 1.92 11.96 -13.42
C ILE A 154 2.57 11.53 -14.73
N HIS A 155 3.63 12.23 -15.10
CA HIS A 155 4.44 11.91 -16.27
C HIS A 155 5.88 11.63 -15.86
N SER A 156 6.46 10.58 -16.44
CA SER A 156 7.89 10.24 -16.35
C SER A 156 8.47 10.35 -14.94
N ALA A 157 7.75 9.83 -13.94
CA ALA A 157 8.30 9.71 -12.59
C ALA A 157 9.40 8.66 -12.61
N SER A 158 10.62 9.03 -12.25
CA SER A 158 11.77 8.12 -12.28
C SER A 158 11.71 7.18 -11.08
N MET A 159 11.67 5.88 -11.35
CA MET A 159 11.48 4.80 -10.38
C MET A 159 12.67 3.85 -10.38
N ARG A 160 13.03 3.36 -9.20
CA ARG A 160 14.03 2.30 -9.01
C ARG A 160 13.56 1.28 -8.00
N LEU A 161 14.02 0.03 -8.12
CA LEU A 161 13.78 -0.99 -7.11
C LEU A 161 14.54 -0.61 -5.82
N THR A 162 13.81 -0.45 -4.72
CA THR A 162 14.35 -0.03 -3.42
C THR A 162 14.23 -1.11 -2.34
N GLY A 163 13.30 -2.05 -2.50
CA GLY A 163 13.14 -3.20 -1.62
C GLY A 163 12.64 -4.41 -2.40
N ARG A 164 13.00 -5.62 -1.94
CA ARG A 164 12.48 -6.87 -2.51
C ARG A 164 12.60 -8.04 -1.54
N THR A 165 11.69 -9.00 -1.62
CA THR A 165 11.84 -10.29 -0.94
C THR A 165 12.87 -11.18 -1.65
N PRO A 166 13.41 -12.21 -0.98
CA PRO A 166 14.22 -13.23 -1.63
C PRO A 166 13.49 -13.86 -2.83
N GLY A 167 14.23 -14.07 -3.92
CA GLY A 167 13.71 -14.66 -5.16
C GLY A 167 13.02 -13.70 -6.13
N PHE A 168 12.67 -12.47 -5.72
CA PHE A 168 12.06 -11.50 -6.62
C PHE A 168 13.03 -11.11 -7.76
N ALA A 169 12.64 -11.45 -8.98
CA ALA A 169 13.40 -11.12 -10.19
C ALA A 169 13.01 -9.73 -10.70
N ASP A 170 13.95 -8.79 -10.62
CA ASP A 170 13.79 -7.46 -11.22
C ASP A 170 13.93 -7.55 -12.73
N LYS A 171 12.82 -7.35 -13.44
CA LYS A 171 12.79 -7.26 -14.91
C LYS A 171 12.73 -5.83 -15.41
N LEU A 172 12.45 -4.87 -14.54
CA LEU A 172 12.21 -3.48 -14.96
C LEU A 172 13.48 -2.63 -14.84
N GLY A 173 14.33 -2.90 -13.86
CA GLY A 173 15.50 -2.07 -13.60
C GLY A 173 15.09 -0.61 -13.34
N PRO A 174 15.84 0.38 -13.84
CA PRO A 174 15.39 1.77 -13.91
C PRO A 174 14.14 1.89 -14.78
N ALA A 175 13.09 2.51 -14.25
CA ALA A 175 11.79 2.60 -14.90
C ALA A 175 11.19 4.01 -14.78
N GLU A 176 10.24 4.30 -15.67
CA GLU A 176 9.41 5.50 -15.65
C GLU A 176 7.96 5.13 -15.34
N PHE A 177 7.37 5.83 -14.37
CA PHE A 177 5.97 5.68 -14.00
C PHE A 177 5.13 6.81 -14.61
N ALA A 178 3.98 6.44 -15.18
CA ALA A 178 2.97 7.35 -15.68
C ALA A 178 1.57 6.90 -15.27
N SER A 179 0.71 7.87 -14.94
CA SER A 179 -0.69 7.59 -14.58
C SER A 179 -1.57 8.83 -14.69
N GLY A 180 -2.80 8.66 -15.20
CA GLY A 180 -3.86 9.66 -15.10
C GLY A 180 -4.86 9.26 -14.03
N LEU A 181 -4.98 10.06 -12.98
CA LEU A 181 -5.72 9.77 -11.76
C LEU A 181 -7.05 10.53 -11.72
N SER A 182 -8.11 9.84 -11.33
CA SER A 182 -9.33 10.47 -10.82
C SER A 182 -9.83 9.61 -9.67
N VAL A 183 -9.59 10.04 -8.44
CA VAL A 183 -9.72 9.17 -7.26
C VAL A 183 -10.78 9.74 -6.33
N PRO A 184 -11.77 8.94 -5.88
CA PRO A 184 -12.75 9.39 -4.90
C PRO A 184 -12.13 9.47 -3.50
N LYS A 185 -12.62 10.42 -2.70
CA LYS A 185 -12.23 10.56 -1.29
C LYS A 185 -12.86 9.42 -0.48
N ASP A 186 -12.04 8.49 -0.01
CA ASP A 186 -12.47 7.37 0.83
C ASP A 186 -11.41 7.11 1.90
N VAL A 187 -11.56 7.81 3.03
CA VAL A 187 -10.59 7.76 4.14
C VAL A 187 -10.45 6.35 4.70
N SER A 188 -11.55 5.61 4.81
CA SER A 188 -11.55 4.26 5.36
C SER A 188 -10.79 3.28 4.47
N ARG A 189 -11.00 3.35 3.15
CA ARG A 189 -10.27 2.53 2.18
C ARG A 189 -8.81 2.95 2.08
N ALA A 190 -8.53 4.24 2.01
CA ALA A 190 -7.16 4.75 1.96
C ALA A 190 -6.33 4.30 3.17
N LYS A 191 -6.92 4.31 4.38
CA LYS A 191 -6.28 3.76 5.59
C LYS A 191 -5.96 2.27 5.49
N ARG A 192 -6.90 1.46 4.99
CA ARG A 192 -6.64 0.01 4.78
C ARG A 192 -5.53 -0.24 3.76
N MET A 193 -5.51 0.53 2.68
CA MET A 193 -4.45 0.45 1.67
C MET A 193 -3.09 0.91 2.23
N SER A 194 -3.07 1.97 3.04
CA SER A 194 -1.87 2.41 3.75
C SER A 194 -1.32 1.33 4.69
N LEU A 195 -2.17 0.69 5.50
CA LEU A 195 -1.74 -0.44 6.35
C LEU A 195 -1.19 -1.62 5.54
N LEU A 196 -1.71 -1.85 4.33
CA LEU A 196 -1.18 -2.87 3.43
C LEU A 196 0.22 -2.49 2.90
N VAL A 197 0.45 -1.22 2.55
CA VAL A 197 1.79 -0.71 2.19
C VAL A 197 2.77 -0.95 3.33
N GLU A 198 2.42 -0.55 4.56
CA GLU A 198 3.28 -0.71 5.75
C GLU A 198 3.60 -2.19 6.03
N ARG A 199 2.60 -3.08 5.94
CA ARG A 199 2.80 -4.52 6.11
C ARG A 199 3.75 -5.10 5.06
N ALA A 200 3.55 -4.74 3.78
CA ALA A 200 4.42 -5.19 2.71
C ALA A 200 5.85 -4.67 2.90
N TYR A 201 6.01 -3.42 3.36
CA TYR A 201 7.30 -2.82 3.67
C TYR A 201 8.03 -3.59 4.78
N ALA A 202 7.32 -3.96 5.86
CA ALA A 202 7.88 -4.72 6.97
C ALA A 202 8.37 -6.14 6.56
N GLN A 203 7.80 -6.71 5.50
CA GLN A 203 8.20 -8.02 4.96
C GLN A 203 9.38 -7.96 3.99
N MET A 204 9.74 -6.77 3.49
CA MET A 204 10.85 -6.61 2.57
C MET A 204 12.12 -6.28 3.35
N PRO A 205 13.23 -7.05 3.20
CA PRO A 205 14.52 -6.60 3.66
C PRO A 205 14.90 -5.37 2.84
N ILE A 206 14.73 -4.19 3.44
CA ILE A 206 15.24 -2.96 2.85
C ILE A 206 16.73 -3.19 2.70
N ARG A 207 17.25 -3.04 1.48
CA ARG A 207 18.69 -2.82 1.32
C ARG A 207 18.97 -1.46 1.92
N ILE A 208 19.09 -1.41 3.24
CA ILE A 208 19.85 -0.36 3.90
C ILE A 208 21.18 -0.43 3.15
N LEU A 209 21.59 0.70 2.56
CA LEU A 209 22.91 0.86 1.95
C LEU A 209 23.92 0.06 2.78
N PRO A 210 24.89 -0.65 2.16
CA PRO A 210 25.99 -1.18 2.95
C PRO A 210 26.43 -0.08 3.90
N LYS A 211 26.61 -0.39 5.19
CA LYS A 211 27.03 0.59 6.20
C LYS A 211 28.32 1.26 5.70
N ILE A 212 28.21 2.35 4.93
CA ILE A 212 29.38 3.12 4.48
C ILE A 212 29.98 3.88 5.67
N LEU A 213 29.28 3.95 6.81
CA LEU A 213 29.86 4.38 8.08
C LEU A 213 29.73 3.24 9.10
N GLY A 214 30.83 2.56 9.38
CA GLY A 214 31.02 1.96 10.69
C GLY A 214 31.79 0.65 10.72
N GLN A 215 31.72 -0.21 9.69
CA GLN A 215 32.45 -1.48 9.75
C GLN A 215 33.93 -1.29 9.40
N ASP A 216 34.25 -0.64 8.29
CA ASP A 216 35.64 -0.31 7.93
C ASP A 216 36.31 0.60 8.97
N GLN A 217 35.53 1.47 9.64
CA GLN A 217 36.05 2.35 10.68
C GLN A 217 36.28 1.59 12.00
N GLN A 218 35.41 0.65 12.37
CA GLN A 218 35.58 -0.16 13.57
C GLN A 218 36.72 -1.17 13.38
N ASP A 219 36.86 -1.72 12.17
CA ASP A 219 37.96 -2.61 11.82
C ASP A 219 39.29 -1.84 11.81
N ALA A 220 39.33 -0.61 11.26
CA ALA A 220 40.50 0.26 11.34
C ALA A 220 40.84 0.69 12.78
N ILE A 221 39.83 0.97 13.63
CA ILE A 221 40.04 1.28 15.06
C ILE A 221 40.60 0.07 15.80
N ASN A 222 40.10 -1.14 15.50
CA ASN A 222 40.56 -2.37 16.12
C ASN A 222 41.96 -2.76 15.63
N GLU A 223 42.30 -2.49 14.36
CA GLU A 223 43.62 -2.71 13.78
C GLU A 223 44.66 -1.73 14.38
N ILE A 224 44.32 -0.44 14.49
CA ILE A 224 45.16 0.56 15.19
C ILE A 224 45.36 0.19 16.66
N ARG A 225 44.31 -0.32 17.34
CA ARG A 225 44.42 -0.78 18.74
C ARG A 225 45.26 -2.05 18.88
N GLY A 226 45.29 -2.91 17.87
CA GLY A 226 46.16 -4.09 17.82
C GLY A 226 47.62 -3.76 17.57
N GLU A 227 47.92 -2.71 16.81
CA GLU A 227 49.30 -2.26 16.54
C GLU A 227 49.90 -1.42 17.67
N LEU A 228 49.07 -0.71 18.45
CA LEU A 228 49.51 0.15 19.55
C LEU A 228 49.80 -0.56 20.87
N GLY A 229 50.13 -1.87 20.82
CA GLY A 229 50.85 -2.58 21.88
C GLY A 229 50.41 -2.21 23.30
N GLU A 230 49.43 -2.93 23.82
CA GLU A 230 49.00 -2.87 25.22
C GLU A 230 50.09 -3.48 26.13
N ASP A 231 51.27 -2.84 26.18
CA ASP A 231 52.29 -3.00 27.21
C ASP A 231 51.90 -2.11 28.40
N THR A 232 50.79 -2.47 29.05
CA THR A 232 50.50 -1.99 30.41
C THR A 232 50.35 -3.19 31.32
N SER A 233 51.51 -3.74 31.68
CA SER A 233 51.69 -4.52 32.89
C SER A 233 51.60 -3.59 34.10
N GLU A 234 50.41 -3.07 34.39
CA GLU A 234 50.14 -2.41 35.67
C GLU A 234 49.51 -3.44 36.61
N SER A 235 50.40 -4.07 37.37
CA SER A 235 50.09 -4.83 38.56
C SER A 235 49.32 -3.98 39.59
N THR A 236 48.58 -4.68 40.46
CA THR A 236 48.09 -4.31 41.83
C THR A 236 46.57 -4.00 41.89
N PRO A 237 45.87 -4.31 43.01
CA PRO A 237 45.82 -5.54 43.79
C PRO A 237 44.38 -6.07 43.94
N ASP A 238 44.27 -7.29 44.45
CA ASP A 238 43.09 -7.81 45.17
C ASP A 238 42.47 -6.75 46.10
N SER A 239 41.25 -6.30 45.78
CA SER A 239 40.34 -5.78 46.81
C SER A 239 38.90 -6.12 46.44
N MET A 240 38.39 -7.09 47.20
CA MET A 240 37.00 -7.33 47.56
C MET A 240 36.02 -6.22 47.14
N ILE A 241 35.15 -6.50 46.17
CA ILE A 241 33.91 -5.76 46.01
C ILE A 241 32.75 -6.74 45.98
N GLU A 242 31.82 -6.46 46.88
CA GLU A 242 30.69 -7.27 47.30
C GLU A 242 29.75 -7.67 46.15
N LYS A 243 29.25 -8.90 46.32
CA LYS A 243 28.21 -9.54 45.54
C LYS A 243 26.90 -8.72 45.63
N PRO A 244 26.30 -8.24 44.51
CA PRO A 244 24.99 -7.62 44.58
C PRO A 244 23.92 -8.67 44.87
N THR A 245 23.25 -8.46 46.00
CA THR A 245 22.05 -9.12 46.49
C THR A 245 21.00 -9.30 45.41
N GLN A 246 20.49 -10.54 45.28
CA GLN A 246 19.34 -10.91 44.47
C GLN A 246 18.10 -10.08 44.86
N ALA A 247 17.58 -9.32 43.90
CA ALA A 247 16.28 -8.66 44.03
C ALA A 247 15.14 -9.62 43.64
N ASN A 248 14.51 -10.16 44.67
CA ASN A 248 13.08 -10.43 44.87
C ASN A 248 12.15 -10.54 43.62
N PRO A 249 11.59 -11.73 43.32
CA PRO A 249 10.48 -11.88 42.38
C PRO A 249 9.16 -11.80 43.15
N GLY A 250 8.43 -10.69 43.06
CA GLY A 250 7.14 -10.62 43.76
C GLY A 250 6.40 -9.30 43.65
N THR A 251 5.86 -8.97 42.47
CA THR A 251 4.67 -8.12 42.41
C THR A 251 3.83 -8.53 41.22
N ALA A 252 2.72 -9.22 41.49
CA ALA A 252 1.72 -9.54 40.47
C ALA A 252 1.02 -8.25 40.01
N PRO A 253 0.77 -8.06 38.71
CA PRO A 253 0.00 -6.92 38.22
C PRO A 253 -1.45 -7.01 38.69
N ALA A 254 -1.99 -5.87 39.14
CA ALA A 254 -3.38 -5.72 39.54
C ALA A 254 -4.35 -6.07 38.39
N PRO A 255 -5.51 -6.69 38.66
CA PRO A 255 -6.48 -7.02 37.64
C PRO A 255 -7.08 -5.75 37.01
N SER A 256 -7.21 -5.76 35.68
CA SER A 256 -7.83 -4.70 34.89
C SER A 256 -9.30 -4.47 35.27
N PRO A 257 -9.78 -3.22 35.31
CA PRO A 257 -11.19 -2.92 35.54
C PRO A 257 -12.05 -3.44 34.39
N LYS A 258 -13.14 -4.15 34.72
CA LYS A 258 -14.11 -4.67 33.75
C LYS A 258 -14.81 -3.51 33.00
N PRO A 259 -15.08 -3.65 31.70
CA PRO A 259 -15.84 -2.66 30.95
C PRO A 259 -17.28 -2.57 31.48
N ASN A 260 -17.73 -1.34 31.72
CA ASN A 260 -19.08 -1.02 32.16
C ASN A 260 -20.06 -1.18 30.99
N THR A 261 -20.78 -2.29 30.94
CA THR A 261 -21.90 -2.51 30.01
C THR A 261 -23.17 -1.91 30.61
N GLY A 262 -23.33 -0.59 30.49
CA GLY A 262 -24.59 0.10 30.72
C GLY A 262 -25.39 0.23 29.42
N PRO A 263 -26.72 0.10 29.45
CA PRO A 263 -27.56 0.23 28.26
C PRO A 263 -27.80 1.71 27.95
N TYR A 264 -27.34 2.17 26.78
CA TYR A 264 -27.86 3.34 26.09
C TYR A 264 -28.03 2.99 24.61
#